data_AF-A0A5D3FSU2-F1
#
_entry.id   AF-A0A5D3FSU2-F1
#
_cell.length_a   1.000
_cell.length_b   1.000
_cell.length_c   1.000
_cell.angle_alpha   90.00
_cell.angle_beta   90.00
_cell.angle_gamma   90.00
#
_symmetry.space_group_name_H-M   'P 1'
#
loop_
_entity.id
_entity.type
_entity.pdbx_description
1 polymer ?
#
loop_
_entity_poly.entity_id
_entity_poly.type
_entity_poly.pdbx_seq_one_letter_code
_entity_poly.pdbx_strand_id
1 'polypeptide(L)'
;MSGSGAPDGAPDGAPDGAPPDVTGAWIHAFEEDTEEAAVYRPADHPFRPARRPRRRIEFRADGTFAEYRPGPDDRPREVRGRWERHGPDRIAVAFPAGRGAPYGITVLSRTADRLVIAKPAE
;
A
#
# COMPACT_ATOMS: atom_id res chain seq x y z
N MET A 1 -6.53 24.10 25.65
CA MET A 1 -6.23 24.15 24.21
C MET A 1 -4.72 23.96 24.09
N SER A 2 -4.25 22.72 23.92
CA SER A 2 -2.81 22.43 23.88
C SER A 2 -2.41 22.05 22.48
N GLY A 3 -1.54 22.88 21.91
CA GLY A 3 -0.94 22.66 20.60
C GLY A 3 0.11 21.55 20.61
N SER A 4 0.46 21.10 19.42
CA SER A 4 1.75 20.52 19.08
C SER A 4 1.93 20.67 17.58
N GLY A 5 2.76 21.64 17.20
CA GLY A 5 3.38 21.67 15.88
C GLY A 5 4.49 20.64 15.82
N ALA A 6 4.65 20.03 14.64
CA ALA A 6 5.88 19.38 14.17
C ALA A 6 5.88 19.46 12.63
N PRO A 7 7.06 19.51 12.00
CA PRO A 7 7.33 20.47 10.92
C PRO A 7 7.08 19.94 9.49
N ASP A 8 6.72 20.92 8.66
CA ASP A 8 6.84 20.97 7.20
C ASP A 8 8.31 20.72 6.77
N GLY A 9 8.52 19.78 5.83
CA GLY A 9 9.84 19.34 5.38
C GLY A 9 9.80 18.26 4.28
N ALA A 10 9.58 18.72 3.05
CA ALA A 10 9.61 18.10 1.71
C ALA A 10 10.94 17.32 1.37
N PRO A 11 11.20 16.77 0.15
CA PRO A 11 10.51 16.83 -1.17
C PRO A 11 10.32 15.43 -1.85
N ASP A 12 9.49 15.24 -2.88
CA ASP A 12 9.84 15.43 -4.31
C ASP A 12 8.60 15.14 -5.17
N GLY A 13 8.45 15.87 -6.27
CA GLY A 13 7.20 16.05 -6.99
C GLY A 13 6.66 14.80 -7.70
N ALA A 14 5.35 14.60 -7.61
CA ALA A 14 4.63 13.94 -8.68
C ALA A 14 4.25 15.03 -9.70
N PRO A 15 4.79 15.02 -10.93
CA PRO A 15 4.41 15.99 -11.95
C PRO A 15 2.95 15.77 -12.36
N ASP A 16 2.29 16.91 -12.59
CA ASP A 16 1.03 17.12 -13.30
C ASP A 16 0.61 16.00 -14.27
N GLY A 17 -0.60 15.48 -14.09
CA GLY A 17 -1.43 14.98 -15.20
C GLY A 17 -1.23 13.56 -15.71
N ALA A 18 -0.37 12.72 -15.12
CA ALA A 18 -0.37 11.28 -15.40
C ALA A 18 -1.47 10.59 -14.56
N PRO A 19 -2.20 9.57 -15.08
CA PRO A 19 -3.16 8.83 -14.26
C PRO A 19 -2.45 8.32 -13.01
N PRO A 20 -3.07 8.40 -11.81
CA PRO A 20 -2.41 8.02 -10.58
C PRO A 20 -2.10 6.53 -10.65
N ASP A 21 -0.89 6.18 -11.05
CA ASP A 21 -0.37 4.84 -10.91
C ASP A 21 -0.49 4.46 -9.44
N VAL A 22 -0.72 3.19 -9.15
CA VAL A 22 -0.79 2.67 -7.77
C VAL A 22 0.54 2.86 -7.00
N THR A 23 1.49 3.56 -7.61
CA THR A 23 2.80 3.90 -7.11
C THR A 23 2.69 4.81 -5.90
N GLY A 24 3.57 4.59 -4.93
CA GLY A 24 3.53 5.21 -3.62
C GLY A 24 3.41 4.19 -2.50
N ALA A 25 3.49 4.71 -1.29
CA ALA A 25 3.35 3.92 -0.07
C ALA A 25 1.89 3.93 0.39
N TRP A 26 1.34 2.75 0.60
CA TRP A 26 -0.02 2.50 1.03
C TRP A 26 -0.04 1.72 2.34
N ILE A 27 -0.91 2.12 3.25
CA ILE A 27 -1.10 1.52 4.55
C ILE A 27 -2.49 0.91 4.58
N HIS A 28 -2.59 -0.33 5.05
CA HIS A 28 -3.85 -1.05 5.16
C HIS A 28 -4.73 -0.39 6.23
N ALA A 29 -5.86 0.17 5.79
CA ALA A 29 -6.90 0.74 6.61
C ALA A 29 -7.97 -0.33 6.86
N PHE A 30 -7.65 -1.29 7.74
CA PHE A 30 -8.58 -2.37 8.13
C PHE A 30 -9.89 -1.83 8.74
N GLU A 31 -9.86 -0.61 9.28
CA GLU A 31 -11.06 0.04 9.81
C GLU A 31 -12.06 0.42 8.70
N GLU A 32 -11.59 0.63 7.47
CA GLU A 32 -12.39 0.93 6.29
C GLU A 32 -12.58 -0.31 5.40
N ASP A 33 -11.99 -1.45 5.76
CA ASP A 33 -12.15 -2.68 4.99
C ASP A 33 -13.58 -3.22 5.09
N THR A 34 -14.04 -3.83 4.00
CA THR A 34 -15.35 -4.47 3.90
C THR A 34 -15.15 -5.98 3.76
N GLU A 35 -16.22 -6.76 3.89
CA GLU A 35 -16.15 -8.22 3.73
C GLU A 35 -15.61 -8.63 2.35
N GLU A 36 -15.84 -7.81 1.33
CA GLU A 36 -15.48 -8.10 -0.07
C GLU A 36 -14.21 -7.36 -0.54
N ALA A 37 -13.79 -6.29 0.15
CA ALA A 37 -12.71 -5.42 -0.30
C ALA A 37 -11.82 -4.93 0.83
N ALA A 38 -10.52 -4.83 0.56
CA ALA A 38 -9.54 -4.24 1.46
C ALA A 38 -9.22 -2.81 1.04
N VAL A 39 -9.24 -1.89 2.01
CA VAL A 39 -8.98 -0.47 1.78
C VAL A 39 -7.59 -0.11 2.26
N TYR A 40 -6.88 0.66 1.45
CA TYR A 40 -5.56 1.17 1.71
C TYR A 40 -5.56 2.69 1.53
N ARG A 41 -4.82 3.39 2.38
CA ARG A 41 -4.63 4.84 2.30
C ARG A 41 -3.15 5.16 2.10
N PRO A 42 -2.79 6.28 1.49
CA PRO A 42 -1.40 6.67 1.36
C PRO A 42 -0.75 6.82 2.74
N ALA A 43 0.56 6.58 2.81
CA ALA A 43 1.31 6.71 4.06
C ALA A 43 1.34 8.14 4.63
N ASP A 44 1.09 9.14 3.77
CA ASP A 44 0.95 10.55 4.13
C ASP A 44 -0.36 10.84 4.90
N HIS A 45 -1.34 9.93 4.82
CA HIS A 45 -2.59 10.10 5.54
C HIS A 45 -2.33 10.05 7.06
N PRO A 46 -2.81 11.04 7.85
CA PRO A 46 -2.58 11.10 9.28
C PRO A 46 -3.39 10.01 9.99
N PHE A 47 -2.83 8.81 10.01
CA PHE A 47 -3.44 7.71 10.71
C PHE A 47 -3.35 7.94 12.22
N ARG A 48 -4.49 7.78 12.90
CA ARG A 48 -4.48 7.76 14.37
C ARG A 48 -3.57 6.64 14.88
N PRO A 49 -2.93 6.82 16.05
CA PRO A 49 -2.09 5.79 16.67
C PRO A 49 -2.91 4.51 16.83
N ALA A 50 -2.57 3.50 16.01
CA ALA A 50 -3.24 2.21 16.08
C ALA A 50 -2.56 1.35 17.13
N ARG A 51 -3.37 0.66 17.92
CA ARG A 51 -2.93 -0.35 18.87
C ARG A 51 -2.42 -1.63 18.20
N ARG A 52 -2.64 -1.79 16.88
CA ARG A 52 -2.23 -2.94 16.09
C ARG A 52 -1.27 -2.50 14.97
N PRO A 53 -0.29 -3.34 14.63
CA PRO A 53 0.60 -3.04 13.53
C PRO A 53 -0.18 -3.05 12.21
N ARG A 54 -0.07 -1.96 11.45
CA ARG A 54 -0.67 -1.86 10.11
C ARG A 54 0.28 -2.44 9.08
N ARG A 55 -0.26 -3.20 8.12
CA ARG A 55 0.51 -3.65 6.95
C ARG A 55 0.75 -2.45 6.05
N ARG A 56 2.00 -2.24 5.64
CA ARG A 56 2.37 -1.20 4.67
C ARG A 56 2.87 -1.88 3.41
N ILE A 57 2.42 -1.41 2.26
CA ILE A 57 2.87 -1.84 0.94
C ILE A 57 3.33 -0.62 0.17
N GLU A 58 4.33 -0.78 -0.68
CA GLU A 58 4.90 0.30 -1.46
C GLU A 58 5.07 -0.20 -2.88
N PHE A 59 4.44 0.50 -3.83
CA PHE A 59 4.59 0.24 -5.24
C PHE A 59 5.52 1.32 -5.80
N ARG A 60 6.61 0.92 -6.45
CA ARG A 60 7.49 1.85 -7.16
C ARG A 60 7.14 1.88 -8.63
N ALA A 61 7.25 3.04 -9.27
CA ALA A 61 6.99 3.21 -10.70
C ALA A 61 7.91 2.34 -11.59
N ASP A 62 9.04 1.90 -11.04
CA ASP A 62 9.95 0.93 -11.66
C ASP A 62 9.40 -0.51 -11.72
N GLY A 63 8.20 -0.77 -11.17
CA GLY A 63 7.65 -2.13 -11.05
C GLY A 63 8.19 -2.90 -9.83
N THR A 64 8.83 -2.20 -8.88
CA THR A 64 9.29 -2.80 -7.62
C THR A 64 8.20 -2.73 -6.56
N PHE A 65 7.88 -3.86 -5.93
CA PHE A 65 6.91 -3.96 -4.84
C PHE A 65 7.66 -4.17 -3.53
N ALA A 66 7.37 -3.39 -2.49
CA ALA A 66 7.95 -3.59 -1.17
C ALA A 66 6.83 -3.68 -0.15
N GLU A 67 6.74 -4.82 0.53
CA GLU A 67 5.73 -5.06 1.53
C GLU A 67 6.36 -5.19 2.91
N TYR A 68 5.85 -4.38 3.84
CA TYR A 68 6.22 -4.37 5.23
C TYR A 68 5.12 -5.06 6.00
N ARG A 69 5.32 -6.35 6.28
CA ARG A 69 4.43 -7.10 7.18
C ARG A 69 4.95 -6.98 8.61
N PRO A 70 4.06 -6.76 9.59
CA PRO A 70 4.43 -7.04 10.97
C PRO A 70 4.70 -8.53 11.11
N GLY A 71 5.95 -8.87 11.41
CA GLY A 71 6.32 -10.23 11.75
C GLY A 71 5.85 -10.58 13.17
N PRO A 72 5.63 -11.86 13.47
CA PRO A 72 5.37 -12.32 14.84
C PRO A 72 6.54 -12.06 15.80
N ASP A 73 7.73 -11.73 15.28
CA ASP A 73 8.97 -11.54 16.06
C ASP A 73 9.29 -10.05 16.34
N ASP A 74 8.32 -9.14 16.22
CA ASP A 74 8.50 -7.67 16.33
C ASP A 74 9.44 -7.05 15.25
N ARG A 75 10.08 -7.88 14.43
CA ARG A 75 10.90 -7.43 13.30
C ARG A 75 10.02 -7.17 12.08
N PRO A 76 9.95 -5.93 11.56
CA PRO A 76 9.28 -5.66 10.30
C PRO A 76 9.99 -6.44 9.18
N ARG A 77 9.30 -7.39 8.56
CA ARG A 77 9.86 -8.12 7.41
C ARG A 77 9.50 -7.35 6.16
N GLU A 78 10.50 -6.69 5.59
CA GLU A 78 10.41 -6.11 4.26
C GLU A 78 10.53 -7.24 3.22
N VAL A 79 9.43 -7.51 2.52
CA VAL A 79 9.35 -8.45 1.42
C VAL A 79 9.35 -7.64 0.13
N ARG A 80 10.51 -7.60 -0.52
CA ARG A 80 10.66 -7.01 -1.86
C ARG A 80 10.26 -8.03 -2.92
N GLY A 81 9.37 -7.62 -3.81
CA GLY A 81 8.95 -8.32 -5.01
C GLY A 81 8.96 -7.38 -6.22
N ARG A 82 8.42 -7.87 -7.33
CA ARG A 82 8.06 -7.09 -8.50
C ARG A 82 6.55 -7.06 -8.62
N TRP A 83 6.02 -5.95 -9.08
CA TRP A 83 4.63 -5.86 -9.49
C TRP A 83 4.56 -5.48 -10.95
N GLU A 84 3.57 -6.03 -11.64
CA GLU A 84 3.28 -5.72 -13.03
C GLU A 84 1.78 -5.50 -13.17
N ARG A 85 1.42 -4.47 -13.94
CA ARG A 85 0.02 -4.14 -14.19
C ARG A 85 -0.52 -5.04 -15.31
N HIS A 86 -1.43 -5.94 -14.97
CA HIS A 86 -2.10 -6.87 -15.88
C HIS A 86 -3.46 -6.30 -16.35
N GLY A 87 -3.45 -5.10 -16.94
CA GLY A 87 -4.65 -4.42 -17.45
C GLY A 87 -5.12 -3.25 -16.59
N PRO A 88 -6.35 -2.75 -16.77
CA PRO A 88 -6.82 -1.55 -16.10
C PRO A 88 -6.95 -1.73 -14.58
N ASP A 89 -7.38 -2.90 -14.13
CA ASP A 89 -7.81 -3.12 -12.74
C ASP A 89 -7.06 -4.28 -12.06
N ARG A 90 -6.06 -4.87 -12.71
CA ARG A 90 -5.34 -6.03 -12.17
C ARG A 90 -3.86 -5.76 -12.05
N ILE A 91 -3.29 -6.16 -10.92
CA ILE A 91 -1.86 -6.08 -10.64
C ILE A 91 -1.40 -7.49 -10.26
N ALA A 92 -0.40 -8.00 -10.94
CA ALA A 92 0.29 -9.22 -10.53
C ALA A 92 1.48 -8.83 -9.67
N VAL A 93 1.58 -9.39 -8.47
CA VAL A 93 2.75 -9.26 -7.61
C VAL A 93 3.50 -10.59 -7.65
N ALA A 94 4.77 -10.56 -8.04
CA ALA A 94 5.66 -11.69 -8.06
C ALA A 94 6.81 -11.48 -7.07
N PHE A 95 7.08 -12.48 -6.23
CA PHE A 95 8.24 -12.44 -5.33
C PHE A 95 9.37 -13.29 -5.89
N PRO A 96 10.64 -12.92 -5.62
CA PRO A 96 11.74 -13.81 -5.92
C PRO A 96 11.60 -15.13 -5.14
N ALA A 97 12.13 -16.21 -5.73
CA ALA A 97 12.02 -17.56 -5.19
C ALA A 97 12.42 -17.62 -3.70
N GLY A 98 11.56 -18.24 -2.87
CA GLY A 98 11.75 -18.36 -1.43
C GLY A 98 11.32 -17.15 -0.58
N ARG A 99 10.78 -16.07 -1.19
CA ARG A 99 10.26 -14.90 -0.45
C ARG A 99 8.73 -14.85 -0.35
N GLY A 100 8.01 -15.51 -1.25
CA GLY A 100 6.54 -15.56 -1.24
C GLY A 100 5.97 -16.17 -2.51
N ALA A 101 4.69 -16.56 -2.47
CA ALA A 101 3.95 -16.95 -3.66
C ALA A 101 3.50 -15.68 -4.42
N PRO A 102 3.58 -15.67 -5.77
CA PRO A 102 2.99 -14.59 -6.55
C PRO A 102 1.47 -14.56 -6.32
N TYR A 103 0.91 -13.36 -6.23
CA TYR A 103 -0.53 -13.17 -6.08
C TYR A 103 -1.04 -12.02 -6.92
N GLY A 104 -2.29 -12.12 -7.38
CA GLY A 104 -2.98 -11.06 -8.12
C GLY A 104 -3.78 -10.17 -7.17
N ILE A 105 -3.66 -8.86 -7.35
CA ILE A 105 -4.49 -7.84 -6.72
C ILE A 105 -5.46 -7.34 -7.79
N THR A 106 -6.75 -7.36 -7.47
CA THR A 106 -7.77 -6.69 -8.29
C THR A 106 -8.08 -5.34 -7.65
N VAL A 107 -7.77 -4.24 -8.32
CA VAL A 107 -8.09 -2.89 -7.90
C VAL A 107 -9.55 -2.61 -8.25
N LEU A 108 -10.40 -2.44 -7.23
CA LEU A 108 -11.80 -2.06 -7.42
C LEU A 108 -11.95 -0.54 -7.58
N SER A 109 -11.11 0.22 -6.88
CA SER A 109 -11.10 1.68 -6.97
C SER A 109 -9.72 2.22 -6.62
N ARG A 110 -9.26 3.24 -7.35
CA ARG A 110 -8.02 3.96 -7.05
C ARG A 110 -8.25 5.46 -7.14
N THR A 111 -7.93 6.18 -6.08
CA THR A 111 -7.87 7.63 -6.00
C THR A 111 -6.51 8.04 -5.44
N ALA A 112 -6.16 9.32 -5.50
CA ALA A 112 -4.92 9.83 -4.94
C ALA A 112 -4.78 9.56 -3.43
N ASP A 113 -5.91 9.45 -2.72
CA ASP A 113 -5.99 9.30 -1.26
C ASP A 113 -6.50 7.93 -0.80
N ARG A 114 -6.89 7.03 -1.72
CA ARG A 114 -7.49 5.74 -1.38
C ARG A 114 -7.29 4.69 -2.47
N LEU A 115 -6.85 3.52 -2.06
CA LEU A 115 -6.75 2.34 -2.92
C LEU A 115 -7.63 1.23 -2.35
N VAL A 116 -8.61 0.79 -3.14
CA VAL A 116 -9.52 -0.30 -2.79
C VAL A 116 -9.20 -1.49 -3.66
N ILE A 117 -8.90 -2.61 -3.03
CA ILE A 117 -8.60 -3.87 -3.71
C ILE A 117 -9.64 -4.92 -3.32
N ALA A 118 -10.04 -5.77 -4.26
CA ALA A 118 -10.89 -6.91 -3.97
C ALA A 118 -10.11 -7.88 -3.07
N LYS A 119 -10.76 -8.37 -2.02
CA LYS A 119 -10.24 -9.52 -1.29
C LYS A 119 -10.38 -10.74 -2.22
N PRO A 120 -9.35 -11.60 -2.33
CA PRO A 120 -9.54 -12.86 -3.04
C PRO A 120 -10.68 -13.61 -2.34
N ALA A 121 -11.69 -14.02 -3.10
CA ALA A 121 -12.67 -14.96 -2.59
C ALA A 121 -11.91 -16.25 -2.22
N GLU A 122 -11.91 -16.60 -0.93
CA GLU A 122 -11.37 -17.86 -0.42
C GLU A 122 -12.17 -19.06 -0.95
#